data_AF-A0A944LJ56-F1
#
_entry.id   AF-A0A944LJ56-F1
#
_cell.length_a   1.000
_cell.length_b   1.000
_cell.length_c   1.000
_cell.angle_alpha   90.00
_cell.angle_beta   90.00
_cell.angle_gamma   90.00
#
_symmetry.space_group_name_H-M   'P 1'
#
loop_
_entity.id
_entity.type
_entity.pdbx_description
1 polymer ?
#
loop_
_entity_poly.entity_id
_entity_poly.type
_entity_poly.pdbx_seq_one_letter_code
_entity_poly.pdbx_strand_id
1 'polypeptide(L)'
;MVCITVDTDRIGATLRVDLPRRDGGELGYARTVAGYLTHDRNATAVLFAVYTATPWDADQPKPRAAIIAALTGVLAERGITISDGLLVGNQTFTQYDGDPQDQRRNPPDRDPDQRHQRRIHLPRQQRRRNRPDHAA
;
A
#
# COMPACT_ATOMS: atom_id res chain seq x y z
N MET A 1 6.60 1.37 9.81
CA MET A 1 5.41 1.98 9.20
C MET A 1 5.84 2.89 8.06
N VAL A 2 5.04 2.95 7.01
CA VAL A 2 5.20 3.90 5.90
C VAL A 2 4.00 4.84 5.91
N CYS A 3 4.24 6.12 5.69
CA CYS A 3 3.22 7.15 5.52
C CYS A 3 3.49 7.87 4.20
N ILE A 4 2.45 8.14 3.44
CA ILE A 4 2.50 8.84 2.16
C ILE A 4 1.53 10.00 2.27
N THR A 5 2.02 11.22 2.13
CA THR A 5 1.13 12.37 2.01
C THR A 5 0.48 12.37 0.64
N VAL A 6 -0.79 12.77 0.60
CA VAL A 6 -1.56 12.91 -0.63
C VAL A 6 -2.29 14.23 -0.63
N ASP A 7 -2.51 14.73 -1.83
CA ASP A 7 -3.42 15.80 -2.14
C ASP A 7 -4.31 15.37 -3.31
N THR A 8 -5.32 16.18 -3.64
CA THR A 8 -6.41 15.88 -4.58
C THR A 8 -5.97 15.20 -5.88
N ASP A 9 -4.82 15.60 -6.45
CA ASP A 9 -4.29 15.03 -7.70
C ASP A 9 -2.80 14.70 -7.60
N ARG A 10 -2.28 14.48 -6.39
CA ARG A 10 -0.84 14.31 -6.19
C ARG A 10 -0.48 13.40 -5.02
N ILE A 11 0.51 12.54 -5.27
CA ILE A 11 1.28 11.87 -4.23
C ILE A 11 2.46 12.75 -3.82
N GLY A 12 2.59 12.99 -2.52
CA GLY A 12 3.59 13.86 -1.92
C GLY A 12 4.78 13.10 -1.32
N ALA A 13 5.23 13.56 -0.16
CA ALA A 13 6.31 12.97 0.59
C ALA A 13 5.99 11.54 1.07
N THR A 14 7.01 10.69 1.05
CA THR A 14 6.97 9.36 1.68
C THR A 14 7.89 9.33 2.89
N LEU A 15 7.33 8.97 4.04
CA LEU A 15 8.04 8.84 5.30
C LEU A 15 8.03 7.38 5.75
N ARG A 16 9.23 6.83 6.03
CA ARG A 16 9.38 5.52 6.65
C ARG A 16 9.87 5.72 8.07
N VAL A 17 9.15 5.15 9.02
CA VAL A 17 9.44 5.26 10.45
C VAL A 17 9.32 3.91 11.12
N ASP A 18 10.24 3.60 12.02
CA ASP A 18 10.15 2.39 12.82
C ASP A 18 9.09 2.54 13.90
N LEU A 19 8.27 1.50 14.06
CA LEU A 19 7.24 1.49 15.09
C LEU A 19 7.90 1.33 16.46
N PRO A 20 7.39 2.02 17.50
CA PRO A 20 7.91 1.89 18.85
C PRO A 20 7.75 0.44 19.33
N ARG A 21 8.81 -0.07 19.95
CA ARG A 21 8.86 -1.45 20.46
C ARG A 21 8.11 -1.65 21.77
N ARG A 22 7.86 -0.56 22.51
CA ARG A 22 7.18 -0.55 23.80
C ARG A 22 5.94 0.31 23.71
N ASP A 23 4.91 -0.08 24.44
CA ASP A 23 3.68 0.68 24.59
C ASP A 23 3.88 1.87 25.55
N GLY A 24 2.96 2.82 25.53
CA GLY A 24 2.95 3.98 26.43
C GLY A 24 3.66 5.23 25.91
N GLY A 25 3.86 5.32 24.59
CA GLY A 25 4.50 6.46 23.92
C GLY A 25 3.82 6.90 22.64
N GLU A 26 2.60 6.42 22.39
CA GLU A 26 1.89 6.51 21.12
C GLU A 26 1.64 7.96 20.71
N LEU A 27 1.22 8.81 21.65
CA LEU A 27 0.97 10.23 21.38
C LEU A 27 2.24 11.01 21.04
N GLY A 28 3.34 10.77 21.77
CA GLY A 28 4.63 11.41 21.49
C GLY A 28 5.20 10.99 20.14
N TYR A 29 5.08 9.70 19.81
CA TYR A 29 5.42 9.16 18.51
C TYR A 29 4.56 9.77 17.40
N ALA A 30 3.24 9.80 17.58
CA ALA A 30 2.29 10.39 16.63
C ALA A 30 2.60 11.86 16.33
N ARG A 31 2.91 12.66 17.37
CA ARG A 31 3.34 14.06 17.23
C ARG A 31 4.60 14.22 16.40
N THR A 32 5.57 13.34 16.61
CA THR A 32 6.82 13.35 15.86
C THR A 32 6.57 13.03 14.38
N VAL A 33 5.83 11.95 14.11
CA VAL A 33 5.47 11.53 12.74
C VAL A 33 4.65 12.62 12.03
N ALA A 34 3.62 13.16 12.68
CA ALA A 34 2.82 14.26 12.13
C ALA A 34 3.69 15.50 11.86
N GLY A 35 4.65 15.81 12.74
CA GLY A 35 5.65 16.84 12.53
C GLY A 35 6.35 16.70 11.18
N TYR A 36 6.88 15.51 10.89
CA TYR A 36 7.52 15.24 9.60
C TYR A 36 6.55 15.35 8.41
N LEU A 37 5.35 14.77 8.52
CA LEU A 37 4.36 14.79 7.44
C LEU A 37 3.92 16.21 7.09
N THR A 38 3.76 17.08 8.08
CA THR A 38 3.36 18.49 7.87
C THR A 38 4.43 19.37 7.21
N HIS A 39 5.65 18.85 6.98
CA HIS A 39 6.63 19.55 6.14
C HIS A 39 6.18 19.59 4.68
N ASP A 40 5.38 18.62 4.24
CA ASP A 40 4.65 18.72 2.97
C ASP A 40 3.41 19.60 3.16
N ARG A 41 3.58 20.90 2.90
CA ARG A 41 2.53 21.91 3.17
C ARG A 41 1.30 21.78 2.27
N ASN A 42 1.37 20.99 1.22
CA ASN A 42 0.24 20.77 0.31
C ASN A 42 -0.56 19.52 0.68
N ALA A 43 -0.09 18.73 1.66
CA ALA A 43 -0.76 17.50 2.06
C ALA A 43 -2.14 17.80 2.67
N THR A 44 -3.17 17.17 2.14
CA THR A 44 -4.54 17.23 2.69
C THR A 44 -4.94 15.91 3.35
N ALA A 45 -4.30 14.80 2.96
CA ALA A 45 -4.47 13.53 3.62
C ALA A 45 -3.18 12.69 3.67
N VAL A 46 -3.23 11.59 4.41
CA VAL A 46 -2.15 10.61 4.56
C VAL A 46 -2.70 9.21 4.35
N LEU A 47 -2.02 8.44 3.50
CA LEU A 47 -2.17 6.99 3.41
C LEU A 47 -1.03 6.33 4.20
N PHE A 48 -1.32 5.25 4.93
CA PHE A 48 -0.28 4.56 5.69
C PHE A 48 -0.23 3.06 5.40
N ALA A 49 0.92 2.44 5.72
CA ALA A 49 1.10 1.00 5.71
C ALA A 49 1.84 0.54 6.98
N VAL A 50 1.23 -0.37 7.73
CA VAL A 50 1.81 -1.05 8.90
C VAL A 50 2.31 -2.42 8.47
N TYR A 51 3.61 -2.64 8.62
CA TYR A 51 4.22 -3.93 8.34
C TYR A 51 4.24 -4.77 9.61
N THR A 52 3.76 -6.01 9.52
CA THR A 52 3.75 -6.98 10.61
C THR A 52 4.24 -8.34 10.12
N ALA A 53 5.09 -9.00 10.90
CA ALA A 53 5.46 -10.39 10.65
C ALA A 53 4.41 -11.37 11.20
N THR A 54 3.55 -10.90 12.12
CA THR A 54 2.52 -11.71 12.75
C THR A 54 1.24 -11.62 11.93
N PRO A 55 0.67 -12.77 11.50
CA PRO A 55 -0.67 -12.81 10.92
C PRO A 55 -1.68 -12.19 11.89
N TRP A 56 -2.56 -11.34 11.39
CA TRP A 56 -3.62 -10.74 12.20
C TRP A 56 -4.92 -11.48 11.92
N ASP A 57 -5.51 -12.03 12.99
CA ASP A 57 -6.83 -12.65 12.95
C ASP A 57 -7.91 -11.62 13.31
N ALA A 58 -9.08 -11.75 12.68
CA ALA A 58 -10.23 -10.87 12.82
C ALA A 58 -10.65 -10.65 14.28
N ASP A 59 -10.50 -11.70 15.09
CA ASP A 59 -10.93 -11.74 16.49
C ASP A 59 -9.95 -11.05 17.45
N GLN A 60 -8.81 -10.56 16.94
CA GLN A 60 -7.80 -9.85 17.74
C GLN A 60 -7.86 -8.34 17.50
N PRO A 61 -7.48 -7.52 18.50
CA PRO A 61 -7.30 -6.09 18.31
C PRO A 61 -6.36 -5.78 17.13
N LYS A 62 -6.70 -4.77 16.33
CA LYS A 62 -5.88 -4.40 15.16
C LYS A 62 -4.45 -4.06 15.59
N PRO A 63 -3.43 -4.55 14.86
CA PRO A 63 -2.04 -4.33 15.26
C PRO A 63 -1.72 -2.85 15.26
N ARG A 64 -1.25 -2.33 16.40
CA ARG A 64 -0.88 -0.90 16.57
C ARG A 64 -2.07 0.08 16.50
N ALA A 65 -3.28 -0.37 16.81
CA ALA A 65 -4.48 0.49 16.86
C ALA A 65 -4.29 1.78 17.65
N ALA A 66 -3.64 1.73 18.82
CA ALA A 66 -3.41 2.91 19.65
C ALA A 66 -2.52 3.97 18.96
N ILE A 67 -1.51 3.54 18.20
CA ILE A 67 -0.63 4.45 17.44
C ILE A 67 -1.40 5.10 16.30
N ILE A 68 -2.19 4.32 15.56
CA ILE A 68 -2.99 4.85 14.45
C ILE A 68 -4.04 5.82 14.97
N ALA A 69 -4.75 5.49 16.05
CA ALA A 69 -5.71 6.39 16.68
C ALA A 69 -5.07 7.71 17.15
N ALA A 70 -3.89 7.64 17.79
CA ALA A 70 -3.15 8.83 18.20
C ALA A 70 -2.70 9.68 16.99
N LEU A 71 -2.23 9.03 15.91
CA LEU A 71 -1.82 9.71 14.69
C LEU A 71 -3.01 10.39 14.01
N THR A 72 -4.16 9.73 13.91
CA THR A 72 -5.40 10.30 13.38
C THR A 72 -5.78 11.58 14.14
N GLY A 73 -5.77 11.53 15.47
CA GLY A 73 -6.09 12.71 16.30
C GLY A 73 -5.14 13.88 16.04
N VAL A 74 -3.82 13.62 16.06
CA VAL A 74 -2.81 14.68 15.87
C VAL A 74 -2.83 15.27 14.46
N LEU A 75 -3.09 14.46 13.42
CA LEU A 75 -3.20 14.96 12.05
C LEU A 75 -4.48 15.79 11.86
N ALA A 76 -5.60 15.35 12.47
CA ALA A 76 -6.87 16.09 12.41
C ALA A 76 -6.76 17.48 13.02
N GLU A 77 -6.03 17.63 14.14
CA GLU A 77 -5.71 18.94 14.73
C GLU A 77 -4.97 19.89 13.77
N ARG A 78 -4.34 19.34 12.71
CA ARG A 78 -3.57 20.08 11.70
C ARG A 78 -4.29 20.17 10.35
N GLY A 79 -5.54 19.74 10.28
CA GLY A 79 -6.33 19.74 9.04
C GLY A 79 -5.95 18.67 8.02
N ILE A 80 -5.19 17.65 8.44
CA ILE A 80 -4.82 16.51 7.60
C ILE A 80 -5.63 15.29 8.04
N THR A 81 -6.23 14.56 7.10
CA THR A 81 -6.96 13.33 7.40
C THR A 81 -6.11 12.09 7.13
N ILE A 82 -6.47 10.97 7.74
CA ILE A 82 -6.03 9.66 7.25
C ILE A 82 -7.07 9.18 6.24
N SER A 83 -6.66 8.96 4.99
CA SER A 83 -7.56 8.56 3.91
C SER A 83 -7.72 7.05 3.81
N ASP A 84 -6.63 6.31 3.98
CA ASP A 84 -6.63 4.85 3.97
C ASP A 84 -5.39 4.29 4.69
N GLY A 85 -5.46 3.00 5.01
CA GLY A 85 -4.40 2.27 5.68
C GLY A 85 -4.28 0.85 5.15
N LEU A 86 -3.06 0.34 5.09
CA LEU A 86 -2.79 -1.06 4.78
C LEU A 86 -2.12 -1.77 5.96
N LEU A 87 -2.59 -2.96 6.27
CA LEU A 87 -1.85 -3.93 7.06
C LEU A 87 -1.14 -4.88 6.09
N VAL A 88 0.19 -4.84 6.12
CA VAL A 88 1.07 -5.60 5.22
C VAL A 88 1.75 -6.71 6.01
N GLY A 89 1.35 -7.94 5.72
CA GLY A 89 2.00 -9.16 6.19
C GLY A 89 3.14 -9.60 5.27
N ASN A 90 3.73 -10.76 5.57
CA ASN A 90 4.83 -11.32 4.75
C ASN A 90 4.37 -11.70 3.33
N GLN A 91 3.12 -12.15 3.18
CA GLN A 91 2.57 -12.66 1.91
C GLN A 91 1.19 -12.09 1.59
N THR A 92 0.67 -11.19 2.43
CA THR A 92 -0.69 -10.67 2.35
C THR A 92 -0.69 -9.16 2.57
N PHE A 93 -1.66 -8.48 1.98
CA PHE A 93 -1.97 -7.08 2.29
C PHE A 93 -3.48 -6.92 2.37
N THR A 94 -3.91 -6.17 3.38
CA THR A 94 -5.33 -5.86 3.60
C THR A 94 -5.53 -4.45 4.06
N GLN A 95 -6.75 -3.94 3.84
CA GLN A 95 -7.12 -2.64 4.36
C GLN A 95 -7.08 -2.69 5.88
N TYR A 96 -6.36 -1.75 6.47
CA TYR A 96 -6.17 -1.65 7.91
C TYR A 96 -7.51 -1.42 8.60
N ASP A 97 -8.34 -0.52 8.07
CA ASP A 97 -9.69 -0.24 8.57
C ASP A 97 -10.81 -1.08 7.93
N GLY A 98 -10.46 -1.97 7.00
CA GLY A 98 -11.42 -2.84 6.30
C GLY A 98 -11.98 -3.99 7.13
N ASP A 99 -12.93 -4.70 6.53
CA ASP A 99 -13.52 -5.92 7.08
C ASP A 99 -12.47 -7.05 7.05
N PRO A 100 -12.30 -7.84 8.12
CA PRO A 100 -11.42 -9.00 8.10
C PRO A 100 -11.66 -9.98 6.94
N GLN A 101 -12.86 -10.03 6.36
CA GLN A 101 -13.20 -10.84 5.20
C GLN A 101 -12.43 -10.43 3.93
N ASP A 102 -11.96 -9.19 3.82
CA ASP A 102 -11.14 -8.74 2.68
C ASP A 102 -9.77 -9.43 2.63
N GLN A 103 -9.29 -9.99 3.75
CA GLN A 103 -8.09 -10.85 3.76
C GLN A 103 -8.22 -12.07 2.86
N ARG A 104 -9.43 -12.62 2.72
CA ARG A 104 -9.68 -13.83 1.91
C ARG A 104 -9.76 -13.53 0.42
N ARG A 105 -9.89 -12.27 0.01
CA ARG A 105 -10.02 -11.85 -1.39
C ARG A 105 -8.68 -11.58 -2.09
N ASN A 106 -7.60 -11.38 -1.32
CA ASN A 106 -6.24 -11.29 -1.85
C ASN A 106 -5.52 -12.62 -1.59
N PRO A 107 -5.59 -13.60 -2.51
CA PRO A 107 -4.83 -14.82 -2.35
C PRO A 107 -3.33 -14.46 -2.24
N PRO A 108 -2.56 -15.16 -1.38
CA PRO A 108 -1.11 -15.10 -1.48
C PRO A 108 -0.74 -15.45 -2.92
N ASP A 109 0.23 -14.68 -3.44
CA ASP A 109 0.77 -14.75 -4.80
C ASP A 109 0.50 -16.11 -5.46
N ARG A 110 -0.30 -16.14 -6.53
CA ARG A 110 -0.45 -17.36 -7.34
C ARG A 110 0.94 -17.76 -7.77
N ASP A 111 1.33 -18.96 -7.35
CA ASP A 111 2.56 -19.68 -7.67
C ASP A 111 3.41 -19.03 -8.79
N PRO A 112 4.63 -18.55 -8.49
CA PRO A 112 5.50 -17.90 -9.47
C PRO A 112 5.77 -18.77 -10.71
N ASP A 113 5.59 -20.09 -10.63
CA ASP A 113 5.71 -20.99 -11.77
C ASP A 113 4.62 -20.79 -12.84
N GLN A 114 3.46 -20.22 -12.50
CA GLN A 114 2.40 -19.96 -13.48
C GLN A 114 2.68 -18.74 -14.37
N ARG A 115 3.61 -17.84 -13.99
CA ARG A 115 3.95 -16.67 -14.83
C ARG A 115 4.66 -17.06 -16.14
N HIS A 116 5.35 -18.20 -16.17
CA HIS A 116 6.09 -18.65 -17.36
C HIS A 116 5.21 -19.25 -18.47
N GLN A 117 3.92 -19.53 -18.22
CA GLN A 117 3.05 -20.15 -19.23
C GLN A 117 2.18 -19.16 -20.02
N ARG A 118 2.15 -17.88 -19.67
CA ARG A 118 1.58 -16.83 -20.54
C ARG A 118 2.61 -16.37 -21.58
N ARG A 119 3.12 -17.32 -22.34
CA ARG A 119 3.84 -17.05 -23.58
C ARG A 119 2.81 -16.48 -24.55
N ILE A 120 2.92 -15.17 -24.81
CA ILE A 120 2.12 -14.43 -25.78
C ILE A 120 2.09 -15.27 -27.07
N HIS A 121 0.94 -15.84 -27.41
CA HIS A 121 0.75 -16.55 -28.67
C HIS A 121 0.69 -15.48 -29.76
N LEU A 122 1.86 -15.05 -30.23
CA LEU A 122 1.94 -14.23 -31.43
C LEU A 122 1.32 -15.05 -32.58
N PRO A 123 0.29 -14.57 -33.27
CA PRO A 123 -0.19 -15.25 -34.46
C PRO A 123 0.97 -15.35 -35.44
N ARG A 124 1.26 -16.58 -35.90
CA ARG A 124 2.23 -16.84 -36.96
C ARG A 124 1.87 -15.94 -38.15
N GLN A 125 2.67 -14.91 -38.38
CA GLN A 125 2.58 -14.15 -39.63
C GLN A 125 2.88 -15.11 -40.78
N GLN A 126 1.84 -15.49 -41.51
CA GLN A 126 1.96 -16.19 -42.77
C GLN A 126 2.81 -15.33 -43.70
N ARG A 127 4.00 -15.84 -44.04
CA ARG A 127 4.80 -15.33 -45.16
C ARG A 127 3.95 -15.37 -46.42
N ARG A 128 3.33 -14.25 -46.81
CA ARG A 128 2.88 -14.03 -48.18
C ARG A 128 4.11 -13.87 -49.06
N ARG A 129 4.45 -14.94 -49.75
CA ARG A 129 5.44 -14.97 -50.81
C ARG A 129 4.75 -14.46 -52.08
N ASN A 130 4.70 -13.14 -52.28
CA ASN A 130 4.32 -12.57 -53.57
C ASN A 130 5.58 -12.33 -54.40
N ARG A 131 5.72 -13.14 -55.45
CA ARG A 131 6.68 -13.03 -56.54
C ARG A 131 6.21 -11.90 -57.47
N PRO A 132 7.03 -10.90 -57.81
CA PRO A 132 6.69 -9.98 -58.89
C PRO A 132 7.10 -10.62 -60.22
N ASP A 133 6.11 -10.95 -61.06
CA ASP A 133 6.35 -11.15 -62.48
C ASP A 133 6.47 -9.77 -63.14
N HIS A 134 7.70 -9.42 -63.51
CA HIS A 134 7.97 -8.43 -64.56
C HIS A 134 8.64 -9.19 -65.69
N ALA A 135 7.84 -9.53 -66.70
CA ALA A 135 8.33 -9.85 -68.02
C ALA A 135 8.10 -8.63 -68.92
N ALA A 136 9.12 -8.36 -69.73
CA ALA A 136 9.22 -7.34 -70.75
C ALA A 136 8.16 -7.48 -71.87
#